data_AF-A0A2E4EWB9-F1
#
_entry.id   AF-A0A2E4EWB9-F1
#
_cell.length_a   1.000
_cell.length_b   1.000
_cell.length_c   1.000
_cell.angle_alpha   90.00
_cell.angle_beta   90.00
_cell.angle_gamma   90.00
#
_symmetry.space_group_name_H-M   'P 1'
#
loop_
_entity.id
_entity.type
_entity.pdbx_description
1 polymer ?
#
loop_
_entity_poly.entity_id
_entity_poly.type
_entity_poly.pdbx_seq_one_letter_code
_entity_poly.pdbx_strand_id
1 'polypeptide(L)'
;MPVPFKKIAESLSEVLPVDLADDVKKNVRAMVQSSLEKMDLVTREELEVQEKVLARTRSQLEVLQQRVTELEDALKRSADP
;
A
#
# COMPACT_ATOMS: atom_id res chain seq x y z
N MET A 1 11.01 -0.81 -1.97
CA MET A 1 11.79 0.03 -2.92
C MET A 1 11.02 0.12 -4.23
N PRO A 2 10.80 1.32 -4.81
CA PRO A 2 10.16 1.44 -6.11
C PRO A 2 11.15 1.02 -7.21
N VAL A 3 10.74 0.09 -8.06
CA VAL A 3 11.50 -0.34 -9.24
C VAL A 3 11.64 0.84 -10.22
N PRO A 4 12.86 1.24 -10.63
CA PRO A 4 13.08 2.38 -11.51
C PRO A 4 12.81 2.00 -12.97
N PHE A 5 11.54 1.82 -13.33
CA PHE A 5 11.08 1.48 -14.68
C PHE A 5 11.66 2.39 -15.77
N LYS A 6 11.93 3.66 -15.45
CA LYS A 6 12.58 4.62 -16.36
C LYS A 6 13.95 4.14 -16.85
N LYS A 7 14.80 3.61 -15.97
CA LYS A 7 16.16 3.18 -16.33
C LYS A 7 16.15 1.98 -17.26
N ILE A 8 15.21 1.06 -17.05
CA ILE A 8 15.05 -0.13 -17.90
C ILE A 8 14.57 0.30 -19.29
N ALA A 9 13.63 1.24 -19.37
CA ALA A 9 13.11 1.76 -20.63
C ALA A 9 14.19 2.51 -21.44
N GLU A 10 15.04 3.30 -20.77
CA GLU A 10 16.15 4.04 -21.39
C GLU A 10 17.21 3.10 -21.95
N SER A 11 17.68 2.12 -21.17
CA SER A 11 18.68 1.15 -21.63
C SER A 11 18.18 0.23 -22.76
N LEU A 12 16.88 -0.06 -22.83
CA LEU A 12 16.32 -0.85 -23.93
C LEU A 12 16.32 -0.07 -25.24
N SER A 13 16.03 1.24 -25.19
CA SER A 13 15.96 2.10 -26.37
C SER A 13 17.33 2.40 -27.00
N GLU A 14 18.41 2.24 -26.24
CA GLU A 14 19.79 2.54 -26.66
C GLU A 14 20.44 1.39 -27.47
N VAL A 15 19.92 0.16 -27.32
CA VAL A 15 20.49 -1.06 -27.92
C VAL A 15 19.66 -1.57 -29.13
N LEU A 16 18.48 -0.98 -29.40
CA LEU A 16 17.57 -1.45 -30.44
C LEU A 16 17.78 -0.75 -31.80
N PRO A 17 17.91 -1.50 -32.92
CA PRO A 17 17.90 -0.94 -34.26
C PRO A 17 16.57 -0.23 -34.56
N VAL A 18 16.62 0.91 -35.25
CA VAL A 18 15.47 1.81 -35.49
C VAL A 18 14.29 1.09 -36.16
N ASP A 19 14.54 0.11 -37.03
CA ASP A 19 13.51 -0.66 -37.73
C ASP A 19 12.83 -1.75 -36.88
N LEU A 20 13.48 -2.21 -35.80
CA LEU A 20 12.92 -3.18 -34.84
C LEU A 20 12.37 -2.52 -33.58
N ALA A 21 12.62 -1.22 -33.40
CA ALA A 21 12.30 -0.48 -32.20
C ALA A 21 10.79 -0.46 -31.92
N ASP A 22 9.95 -0.33 -32.94
CA ASP A 22 8.50 -0.23 -32.77
C ASP A 22 7.85 -1.54 -32.32
N ASP A 23 8.24 -2.68 -32.91
CA ASP A 23 7.74 -3.99 -32.52
C ASP A 23 8.23 -4.39 -31.12
N VAL A 24 9.50 -4.11 -30.81
CA VAL A 24 10.03 -4.36 -29.47
C VAL A 24 9.35 -3.45 -28.45
N LYS A 25 9.13 -2.16 -28.76
CA LYS A 25 8.39 -1.23 -27.90
C LYS A 25 6.96 -1.69 -27.65
N LYS A 26 6.27 -2.23 -28.67
CA LYS A 26 4.92 -2.78 -28.53
C LYS A 26 4.91 -4.03 -27.63
N ASN A 27 5.85 -4.94 -27.82
CA ASN A 27 5.98 -6.16 -27.01
C ASN A 27 6.36 -5.84 -25.56
N VAL A 28 7.27 -4.89 -25.34
CA VAL A 28 7.68 -4.43 -24.01
C VAL A 28 6.51 -3.74 -23.30
N ARG A 29 5.74 -2.90 -24.00
CA ARG A 29 4.54 -2.27 -23.44
C ARG A 29 3.50 -3.32 -23.02
N ALA A 30 3.24 -4.32 -23.86
CA ALA A 30 2.33 -5.42 -23.54
C ALA A 30 2.82 -6.25 -22.35
N MET A 31 4.13 -6.53 -22.27
CA MET A 31 4.74 -7.25 -21.14
C MET A 31 4.63 -6.47 -19.84
N VAL A 32 4.90 -5.15 -19.86
CA VAL A 32 4.76 -4.27 -18.69
C VAL A 32 3.31 -4.20 -18.25
N GLN A 33 2.38 -4.02 -19.18
CA GLN A 33 0.95 -3.99 -18.86
C GLN A 33 0.48 -5.32 -18.25
N SER A 34 0.84 -6.46 -18.85
CA SER A 34 0.53 -7.78 -18.29
C SER A 34 1.18 -8.02 -16.93
N SER A 35 2.37 -7.45 -16.68
CA SER A 35 3.04 -7.57 -15.38
C SER A 35 2.36 -6.71 -14.32
N LEU A 36 1.92 -5.51 -14.67
CA LEU A 36 1.17 -4.61 -13.77
C LEU A 36 -0.22 -5.17 -13.46
N GLU A 37 -0.91 -5.80 -14.42
CA GLU A 37 -2.18 -6.51 -14.20
C GLU A 37 -2.04 -7.72 -13.27
N LYS A 38 -0.86 -8.35 -13.22
CA LYS A 38 -0.54 -9.45 -12.31
C LYS A 38 -0.07 -8.99 -10.93
N MET A 39 0.18 -7.69 -10.74
CA MET A 39 0.45 -7.13 -9.43
C MET A 39 -0.90 -6.84 -8.76
N ASP A 40 -1.06 -7.18 -7.48
CA ASP A 40 -2.22 -6.78 -6.67
C ASP A 40 -2.17 -5.26 -6.41
N LEU A 41 -2.35 -4.48 -7.46
CA LEU A 41 -2.28 -3.03 -7.43
C LEU A 41 -3.52 -2.51 -6.71
N VAL A 42 -3.31 -1.98 -5.51
CA VAL A 42 -4.30 -1.17 -4.81
C VAL A 42 -4.21 0.26 -5.31
N THR A 43 -5.36 0.85 -5.57
CA THR A 43 -5.48 2.26 -5.95
C THR A 43 -5.08 3.16 -4.78
N ARG A 44 -4.72 4.41 -5.10
CA ARG A 44 -4.43 5.41 -4.06
C ARG A 44 -5.69 5.68 -3.22
N GLU A 45 -6.86 5.72 -3.82
CA GLU A 45 -8.11 5.93 -3.10
C GLU A 45 -8.38 4.79 -2.10
N GLU A 46 -8.12 3.53 -2.47
CA GLU A 46 -8.29 2.39 -1.57
C GLU A 46 -7.33 2.47 -0.37
N LEU A 47 -6.07 2.86 -0.58
CA LEU A 47 -5.11 3.08 0.50
C LEU A 47 -5.59 4.17 1.47
N GLU A 48 -6.09 5.29 0.96
CA GLU A 48 -6.61 6.39 1.78
C GLU A 48 -7.83 5.96 2.61
N VAL A 49 -8.68 5.08 2.07
CA VAL A 49 -9.79 4.50 2.83
C VAL A 49 -9.27 3.62 3.96
N GLN A 50 -8.28 2.76 3.71
CA GLN A 50 -7.69 1.90 4.74
C GLN A 50 -7.02 2.72 5.86
N GLU A 51 -6.34 3.81 5.51
CA GLU A 51 -5.76 4.73 6.49
C GLU A 51 -6.83 5.35 7.41
N LYS A 52 -7.97 5.78 6.85
CA LYS A 52 -9.10 6.32 7.61
C LYS A 52 -9.72 5.28 8.54
N VAL A 53 -9.91 4.05 8.04
CA VAL A 53 -10.42 2.94 8.85
C VAL A 53 -9.47 2.65 10.01
N LEU A 54 -8.16 2.58 9.73
CA LEU A 54 -7.14 2.34 10.76
C LEU A 54 -7.13 3.45 11.82
N ALA A 55 -7.20 4.71 11.41
CA ALA A 55 -7.25 5.86 12.31
C ALA A 55 -8.48 5.80 13.24
N ARG A 56 -9.66 5.47 12.68
CA ARG A 56 -10.88 5.29 13.45
C ARG A 56 -10.76 4.15 14.46
N THR A 57 -10.22 3.00 14.04
CA THR A 57 -10.03 1.84 14.92
C THR A 57 -9.08 2.14 16.07
N ARG A 58 -7.99 2.88 15.82
CA ARG A 58 -7.08 3.34 16.89
C ARG A 58 -7.78 4.23 17.89
N SER A 59 -8.55 5.22 17.43
CA SER A 59 -9.33 6.08 18.32
C SER A 59 -10.34 5.30 19.16
N GLN A 60 -11.04 4.33 18.57
CA GLN A 60 -11.96 3.48 19.32
C GLN A 60 -11.23 2.58 20.33
N LEU A 61 -10.04 2.09 19.99
CA LEU A 61 -9.21 1.30 20.88
C LEU A 61 -8.77 2.10 22.11
N GLU A 62 -8.33 3.35 21.92
CA GLU A 62 -7.93 4.24 23.02
C GLU A 62 -9.08 4.49 24.00
N VAL A 63 -10.29 4.75 23.48
CA VAL A 63 -11.49 4.93 24.31
C VAL A 63 -11.81 3.65 25.09
N LEU A 64 -11.72 2.49 24.46
CA LEU A 64 -11.96 1.22 25.15
C LEU A 64 -10.92 0.93 26.21
N GLN A 65 -9.64 1.20 25.94
CA GLN A 65 -8.55 1.08 26.92
C GLN A 65 -8.83 1.95 28.14
N GLN A 66 -9.20 3.21 27.94
CA GLN A 66 -9.52 4.11 29.04
C GLN A 66 -10.70 3.60 29.89
N ARG A 67 -11.78 3.13 29.25
CA ARG A 67 -12.93 2.55 29.97
C ARG A 67 -12.54 1.31 30.77
N VAL A 68 -11.68 0.45 30.22
CA VAL A 68 -11.19 -0.73 30.94
C VAL A 68 -10.38 -0.31 32.17
N THR A 69 -9.46 0.65 32.04
CA THR A 69 -8.69 1.16 33.17
C THR A 69 -9.59 1.75 34.25
N GLU A 70 -10.59 2.55 33.88
CA GLU A 70 -11.56 3.11 34.84
C GLU A 70 -12.31 2.02 35.62
N LEU A 71 -12.72 0.95 34.93
CA LEU A 71 -13.40 -0.19 35.54
C LEU A 71 -12.46 -0.99 36.45
N GLU A 72 -11.22 -1.24 36.02
CA GLU A 72 -10.20 -1.92 36.83
C GLU A 72 -9.90 -1.14 38.11
N ASP A 73 -9.79 0.18 38.03
CA ASP A 73 -9.56 1.04 39.18
C ASP A 73 -10.78 1.12 40.10
N ALA A 74 -11.99 1.15 39.55
CA ALA A 74 -13.22 1.08 40.34
C ALA A 74 -13.32 -0.24 41.11
N LEU A 75 -12.96 -1.35 40.47
CA LEU A 75 -12.96 -2.67 41.11
C LEU A 75 -11.93 -2.74 42.24
N LYS A 76 -10.70 -2.23 42.03
CA LYS A 76 -9.68 -2.15 43.08
C LYS A 76 -10.15 -1.32 44.27
N ARG A 77 -10.76 -0.15 44.04
CA ARG A 77 -11.33 0.70 45.11
C ARG A 77 -12.46 0.02 45.88
N SER A 78 -13.21 -0.88 45.25
CA SER A 78 -14.26 -1.64 45.94
C SER A 78 -13.75 -2.87 46.71
N ALA A 79 -12.53 -3.32 46.39
CA ALA A 79 -11.92 -4.52 46.97
C ALA A 79 -11.00 -4.21 48.17
N ASP A 80 -10.68 -2.95 48.42
CA ASP A 80 -9.88 -2.50 49.57
C ASP A 80 -10.77 -1.63 50.49
N PRO A 81 -11.09 -2.07 51.73
CA PRO A 81 -11.88 -1.30 52.69
C PRO A 81 -11.15 -0.12 53.33
#